data_AF-A0A553XN17-F1
#
_entry.id   AF-A0A553XN17-F1
#
_cell.length_a   1.000
_cell.length_b   1.000
_cell.length_c   1.000
_cell.angle_alpha   90.00
_cell.angle_beta   90.00
_cell.angle_gamma   90.00
#
_symmetry.space_group_name_H-M   'P 1'
#
loop_
_entity.id
_entity.type
_entity.pdbx_description
1 polymer ?
#
loop_
_entity_poly.entity_id
_entity_poly.type
_entity_poly.pdbx_seq_one_letter_code
_entity_poly.pdbx_strand_id
1 'polypeptide(L)'
;ARIAAPESNQGAALLRRPFSYHDGFRDDGAPDAGLLFICWQADPLRAFTQIQRKLDRGDALSPFLRHEASGLYAVPPAPESGGYVAQPLLEG
;
A
#
# COMPACT_ATOMS: atom_id res chain seq x y z
N ALA A 1 -2.03 2.13 15.92
CA ALA A 1 -1.39 3.42 15.58
C ALA A 1 0.10 3.48 15.94
N ARG A 2 0.51 3.20 17.18
CA ARG A 2 1.92 3.32 17.65
C ARG A 2 2.91 2.48 16.83
N ILE A 3 2.59 1.23 16.53
CA ILE A 3 3.50 0.28 15.85
C ILE A 3 3.78 0.67 14.39
N ALA A 4 2.88 1.41 13.73
CA ALA A 4 3.02 1.85 12.34
C ALA A 4 3.70 3.22 12.18
N ALA A 5 4.02 3.91 13.28
CA ALA A 5 4.61 5.25 13.24
C ALA A 5 6.10 5.18 12.81
N PRO A 6 6.64 6.17 12.08
CA PRO A 6 8.03 6.18 11.64
C PRO A 6 9.04 6.00 12.77
N GLU A 7 8.76 6.58 13.94
CA GLU A 7 9.60 6.52 15.15
C GLU A 7 9.71 5.08 15.68
N SER A 8 8.68 4.27 15.45
CA SER A 8 8.68 2.84 15.81
C SER A 8 9.30 1.96 14.72
N ASN A 9 9.73 2.53 13.60
CA ASN A 9 10.21 1.81 12.41
C ASN A 9 11.51 2.37 11.82
N GLN A 10 12.41 2.92 12.66
CA GLN A 10 13.71 3.42 12.21
C GLN A 10 13.59 4.49 11.11
N GLY A 11 12.53 5.29 11.15
CA GLY A 11 12.26 6.32 10.14
C GLY A 11 11.58 5.81 8.87
N ALA A 12 11.23 4.51 8.79
CA ALA A 12 10.42 3.99 7.70
C ALA A 12 9.11 4.78 7.60
N ALA A 13 8.90 5.42 6.47
CA ALA A 13 7.75 6.28 6.23
C ALA A 13 7.09 5.92 4.90
N LEU A 14 5.77 6.06 4.88
CA LEU A 14 4.95 5.87 3.69
C LEU A 14 3.84 6.93 3.68
N LEU A 15 3.49 7.41 2.50
CA LEU A 15 2.33 8.28 2.30
C LEU A 15 1.13 7.40 1.99
N ARG A 16 0.15 7.33 2.91
CA ARG A 16 -1.11 6.58 2.70
C ARG A 16 -2.11 7.43 1.93
N ARG A 17 -2.64 6.92 0.82
CA ARG A 17 -3.71 7.57 0.04
C ARG A 17 -4.75 6.53 -0.42
N PRO A 18 -5.47 5.92 0.53
CA PRO A 18 -6.36 4.79 0.23
C PRO A 18 -7.76 5.25 -0.23
N PHE A 19 -8.56 4.27 -0.65
CA PHE A 19 -10.01 4.41 -0.86
C PHE A 19 -10.75 3.31 -0.09
N SER A 20 -11.93 3.60 0.44
CA SER A 20 -12.84 2.54 0.90
C SER A 20 -13.50 1.87 -0.31
N TYR A 21 -13.86 0.60 -0.18
CA TYR A 21 -14.67 -0.11 -1.18
C TYR A 21 -15.83 -0.86 -0.53
N HIS A 22 -16.86 -1.11 -1.34
CA HIS A 22 -17.96 -2.00 -1.02
C HIS A 22 -18.53 -2.55 -2.32
N ASP A 23 -18.29 -3.83 -2.57
CA ASP A 23 -18.61 -4.50 -3.84
C ASP A 23 -19.76 -5.52 -3.68
N GLY A 24 -20.57 -5.34 -2.64
CA GLY A 24 -21.75 -6.15 -2.35
C GLY A 24 -21.55 -7.11 -1.18
N PHE A 25 -22.12 -8.30 -1.29
CA PHE A 25 -22.08 -9.34 -0.27
C PHE A 25 -21.56 -10.65 -0.86
N ARG A 26 -20.76 -11.38 -0.08
CA ARG A 26 -20.23 -12.70 -0.41
C ARG A 26 -21.31 -13.76 -0.25
N ASP A 27 -21.04 -14.98 -0.70
CA ASP A 27 -21.96 -16.12 -0.62
C ASP A 27 -22.41 -16.46 0.81
N ASP A 28 -21.59 -16.14 1.82
CA ASP A 28 -21.89 -16.32 3.24
C ASP A 28 -22.68 -15.15 3.86
N GLY A 29 -23.02 -14.15 3.06
CA GLY A 29 -23.74 -12.95 3.48
C GLY A 29 -22.88 -11.88 4.16
N ALA A 30 -21.56 -12.08 4.27
CA ALA A 30 -20.66 -11.05 4.76
C ALA A 30 -20.49 -9.93 3.70
N PRO A 31 -20.38 -8.65 4.10
CA PRO A 31 -20.11 -7.58 3.15
C PRO A 31 -18.70 -7.75 2.55
N ASP A 32 -18.60 -7.68 1.23
CA ASP A 32 -17.33 -7.53 0.53
C ASP A 32 -16.96 -6.04 0.56
N ALA A 33 -16.42 -5.61 1.69
CA ALA A 33 -16.13 -4.22 1.97
C ALA A 33 -14.84 -4.08 2.77
N GLY A 34 -14.12 -3.00 2.52
CA GLY A 34 -12.88 -2.75 3.21
C GLY A 34 -12.15 -1.54 2.67
N LEU A 35 -10.81 -1.65 2.64
CA LEU A 35 -9.91 -0.58 2.23
C LEU A 35 -9.03 -1.05 1.06
N LEU A 36 -9.11 -0.33 -0.05
CA LEU A 36 -8.08 -0.36 -1.09
C LEU A 36 -6.89 0.44 -0.57
N PHE A 37 -6.03 -0.25 0.17
CA PHE A 37 -4.85 0.37 0.78
C PHE A 37 -3.82 0.69 -0.30
N ILE A 38 -3.55 1.98 -0.48
CA ILE A 38 -2.53 2.49 -1.40
C ILE A 38 -1.53 3.30 -0.59
N CYS A 39 -0.25 3.01 -0.76
CA CYS A 39 0.82 3.79 -0.14
C CYS A 39 1.96 4.07 -1.11
N TRP A 40 2.64 5.19 -0.88
CA TRP A 40 3.75 5.68 -1.69
C TRP A 40 5.02 5.76 -0.85
N GLN A 41 6.13 5.35 -1.44
CA GLN A 41 7.44 5.26 -0.79
C GLN A 41 8.54 5.23 -1.86
N ALA A 42 9.72 5.75 -1.52
CA ALA A 42 10.87 5.71 -2.43
C ALA A 42 11.50 4.31 -2.52
N ASP A 43 11.51 3.56 -1.42
CA ASP A 43 12.05 2.20 -1.34
C ASP A 43 11.08 1.30 -0.54
N PRO A 44 10.38 0.35 -1.20
CA PRO A 44 9.45 -0.57 -0.54
C PRO A 44 10.08 -1.47 0.53
N LEU A 45 11.38 -1.77 0.44
CA LEU A 45 12.08 -2.61 1.42
C LEU A 45 12.32 -1.86 2.73
N ARG A 46 12.52 -0.54 2.65
CA ARG A 46 12.75 0.36 3.80
C ARG A 46 11.48 1.00 4.35
N ALA A 47 10.31 0.68 3.79
CA ALA A 47 9.04 1.29 4.17
C ALA A 47 7.96 0.22 4.42
N PHE A 48 7.04 0.01 3.47
CA PHE A 48 5.89 -0.89 3.64
C PHE A 48 6.29 -2.30 4.09
N THR A 49 7.33 -2.89 3.50
CA THR A 49 7.78 -4.25 3.87
C THR A 49 8.21 -4.33 5.34
N GLN A 50 8.96 -3.33 5.80
CA GLN A 50 9.45 -3.26 7.18
C GLN A 50 8.29 -3.07 8.17
N ILE A 51 7.36 -2.18 7.85
CA ILE A 51 6.19 -1.88 8.70
C ILE A 51 5.25 -3.09 8.73
N GLN A 52 4.87 -3.64 7.58
CA GLN A 52 3.92 -4.75 7.49
C GLN A 52 4.43 -6.00 8.21
N ARG A 53 5.73 -6.33 8.12
CA ARG A 53 6.32 -7.46 8.87
C ARG A 53 6.18 -7.33 10.38
N LYS A 54 6.14 -6.11 10.92
CA LYS A 54 5.89 -5.89 12.35
C LYS A 54 4.40 -5.99 12.69
N LEU A 55 3.53 -5.48 11.81
CA LEU A 55 2.09 -5.56 12.01
C LEU A 55 1.58 -7.00 11.97
N ASP A 56 2.12 -7.82 11.05
CA ASP A 56 1.80 -9.24 10.91
C ASP A 56 1.98 -10.03 12.22
N ARG A 57 2.97 -9.65 13.05
CA ARG A 57 3.30 -10.36 14.29
C ARG A 57 2.65 -9.80 15.55
N GLY A 58 2.02 -8.63 15.50
CA GLY A 58 1.66 -7.92 16.74
C GLY A 58 0.68 -6.77 16.62
N ASP A 59 0.03 -6.57 15.47
CA ASP A 59 -1.05 -5.59 15.37
C ASP A 59 -2.36 -6.17 15.89
N ALA A 60 -2.97 -5.46 16.83
CA ALA A 60 -4.29 -5.79 17.39
C ALA A 60 -5.42 -5.66 16.35
N LEU A 61 -5.16 -4.99 15.21
CA LEU A 61 -6.11 -4.88 14.11
C LEU A 61 -6.12 -6.12 13.21
N SER A 62 -5.05 -6.92 13.17
CA SER A 62 -4.90 -8.05 12.26
C SER A 62 -6.04 -9.08 12.31
N PRO A 63 -6.63 -9.44 13.47
CA PRO A 63 -7.76 -10.39 13.51
C PRO A 63 -9.03 -9.89 12.80
N PHE A 64 -9.15 -8.58 12.57
CA PHE A 64 -10.35 -7.96 12.00
C PHE A 64 -10.21 -7.63 10.51
N LEU A 65 -9.05 -7.90 9.91
CA LEU A 65 -8.75 -7.60 8.51
C LEU A 65 -8.22 -8.84 7.80
N ARG A 66 -8.41 -8.87 6.48
CA ARG A 66 -7.77 -9.84 5.60
C ARG A 66 -7.13 -9.10 4.43
N HIS A 67 -5.88 -9.45 4.16
CA HIS A 67 -5.20 -9.02 2.93
C HIS A 67 -5.54 -10.05 1.84
N GLU A 68 -6.48 -9.72 0.96
CA GLU A 68 -6.96 -10.66 -0.07
C GLU A 68 -6.32 -10.43 -1.46
N ALA A 69 -5.71 -9.25 -1.68
CA ALA A 69 -4.99 -8.91 -2.90
C ALA A 69 -3.78 -8.01 -2.61
N SER A 70 -2.77 -8.03 -3.49
CA SER A 70 -1.58 -7.19 -3.38
C SER A 70 -1.00 -6.86 -4.76
N GLY A 71 -0.30 -5.74 -4.86
CA GLY A 71 0.46 -5.35 -6.04
C GLY A 71 1.57 -4.38 -5.66
N LEU A 72 2.72 -4.51 -6.33
CA LEU A 72 3.85 -3.60 -6.21
C LEU A 72 4.21 -3.06 -7.60
N TYR A 73 4.23 -1.75 -7.74
CA TYR A 73 4.43 -1.08 -9.02
C TYR A 73 5.49 0.01 -8.89
N ALA A 74 6.34 0.14 -9.91
CA ALA A 74 7.18 1.32 -10.08
C ALA A 74 6.36 2.39 -10.79
N VAL A 75 6.19 3.56 -10.17
CA VAL A 75 5.54 4.71 -10.80
C VAL A 75 6.64 5.67 -11.24
N PRO A 76 6.83 5.84 -12.57
CA PRO A 76 7.90 6.67 -13.09
C PRO A 76 7.64 8.16 -12.82
N PRO A 77 8.64 9.03 -13.01
CA PRO A 77 8.43 10.47 -13.00
C PRO A 77 7.34 10.91 -13.99
N ALA A 78 6.77 12.08 -13.74
CA ALA A 78 5.90 12.73 -14.71
C ALA A 78 6.65 12.96 -16.04
N PRO A 79 5.97 12.85 -17.19
CA PRO A 79 6.59 13.10 -18.47
C PRO A 79 6.99 14.58 -18.62
N GLU A 80 8.05 14.83 -19.39
CA GLU A 80 8.36 16.18 -19.88
C GLU A 80 7.28 16.65 -20.87
N SER A 81 7.22 17.96 -21.11
CA SER A 81 6.27 18.54 -22.07
C SER A 81 6.48 17.94 -23.46
N GLY A 82 5.42 17.37 -24.04
CA GLY A 82 5.47 16.69 -25.34
C GLY A 82 5.89 15.22 -25.28
N GLY A 83 6.26 14.69 -24.12
CA GLY A 83 6.55 13.28 -23.90
C GLY A 83 5.36 12.49 -23.35
N TYR A 84 5.60 11.20 -23.05
CA TYR A 84 4.62 10.33 -22.40
C TYR A 84 5.21 9.57 -21.20
N VAL A 85 4.33 9.08 -20.33
CA VAL A 85 4.72 8.39 -19.09
C VAL A 85 5.64 7.21 -19.41
N ALA A 86 6.75 7.10 -18.69
CA ALA A 86 7.76 6.05 -18.86
C ALA A 86 8.51 6.07 -20.22
N GLN A 87 8.44 7.13 -21.02
CA GLN A 87 9.13 7.20 -22.31
C GLN A 87 10.62 6.79 -22.26
N PRO A 88 11.47 7.28 -21.32
CA PRO A 88 12.87 6.86 -21.25
C PRO A 88 13.07 5.35 -20.97
N LEU A 89 12.11 4.70 -20.31
CA LEU A 89 12.15 3.25 -20.06
C LEU A 89 11.77 2.46 -21.30
N LEU A 90 10.85 2.99 -22.11
CA LEU A 90 10.25 2.30 -23.25
C LEU A 90 11.03 2.51 -24.55
N GLU A 91 11.79 3.61 -24.66
CA GLU A 91 12.54 3.97 -25.88
C GLU A 91 14.07 3.99 -25.71
N GLY A 92 14.59 4.10 -24.49
CA GLY A 92 16.04 4.09 -24.21
C GLY A 92 16.75 5.39 -24.57
#